data_AF-A0AAN8EX29-F1
#
_entry.id   AF-A0AAN8EX29-F1
#
_cell.length_a   1.000
_cell.length_b   1.000
_cell.length_c   1.000
_cell.angle_alpha   90.00
_cell.angle_beta   90.00
_cell.angle_gamma   90.00
#
_symmetry.space_group_name_H-M   'P 1'
#
loop_
_entity.id
_entity.type
_entity.pdbx_description
1 polymer ?
#
loop_
_entity_poly.entity_id
_entity_poly.type
_entity_poly.pdbx_seq_one_letter_code
_entity_poly.pdbx_strand_id
1 'polypeptide(L)'
;KKMHFLLLSSTLIIGVVRSQQIADLNCTETAQNVTKYALSAVNCENKLSDEECAVLYPTAVQMNTSNPRDAKCTGNSTALNSHLIETAIQLCPKTCGYCCLTPAYACNDKAGAVCGTDSRCEIWVRKGFCKSDYYSLEYKMQYCGRACGLC
;
A
#
# COMPACT_ATOMS: atom_id res chain seq x y z
N LYS A 1 -66.78 -19.81 -10.61
CA LYS A 1 -65.46 -20.35 -10.18
C LYS A 1 -64.40 -19.89 -11.19
N LYS A 2 -63.92 -18.64 -11.05
CA LYS A 2 -62.87 -18.06 -11.93
C LYS A 2 -61.54 -18.26 -11.21
N MET A 3 -60.65 -19.02 -11.84
CA MET A 3 -59.33 -19.37 -11.31
C MET A 3 -58.38 -18.22 -11.62
N HIS A 4 -58.04 -17.42 -10.60
CA HIS A 4 -57.03 -16.36 -10.72
C HIS A 4 -55.64 -16.98 -10.64
N PHE A 5 -54.90 -16.89 -11.74
CA PHE A 5 -53.52 -17.32 -11.87
C PHE A 5 -52.61 -16.20 -11.32
N LEU A 6 -52.16 -16.34 -10.07
CA LEU A 6 -51.20 -15.42 -9.45
C LEU A 6 -49.79 -15.81 -9.91
N LEU A 7 -49.23 -15.04 -10.83
CA LEU A 7 -47.84 -15.10 -11.28
C LEU A 7 -46.92 -14.62 -10.14
N LEU A 8 -46.17 -15.54 -9.54
CA LEU A 8 -45.06 -15.25 -8.63
C LEU A 8 -43.86 -14.72 -9.44
N SER A 9 -43.72 -13.40 -9.54
CA SER A 9 -42.51 -12.77 -10.07
C SER A 9 -41.40 -12.83 -9.02
N SER A 10 -40.57 -13.87 -9.07
CA SER A 10 -39.37 -13.98 -8.24
C SER A 10 -38.30 -13.03 -8.79
N THR A 11 -38.18 -11.84 -8.20
CA THR A 11 -37.10 -10.90 -8.53
C THR A 11 -35.79 -11.42 -7.93
N LEU A 12 -34.93 -11.97 -8.79
CA LEU A 12 -33.54 -12.27 -8.45
C LEU A 12 -32.80 -10.94 -8.27
N ILE A 13 -32.66 -10.49 -7.01
CA ILE A 13 -31.78 -9.38 -6.66
C ILE A 13 -30.35 -9.88 -6.83
N ILE A 14 -29.77 -9.62 -8.00
CA ILE A 14 -28.32 -9.76 -8.21
C ILE A 14 -27.68 -8.68 -7.34
N GLY A 15 -27.30 -9.04 -6.12
CA GLY A 15 -26.51 -8.18 -5.25
C GLY A 15 -25.22 -7.83 -5.97
N VAL A 16 -25.10 -6.59 -6.43
CA VAL A 16 -23.84 -6.08 -6.95
C VAL A 16 -22.91 -5.98 -5.75
N VAL A 17 -22.03 -6.96 -5.58
CA VAL A 17 -20.94 -6.87 -4.61
C VAL A 17 -20.08 -5.71 -5.09
N ARG A 18 -20.22 -4.54 -4.47
CA ARG A 18 -19.28 -3.45 -4.70
C ARG A 18 -17.94 -3.93 -4.14
N SER A 19 -17.03 -4.31 -5.03
CA SER A 19 -15.62 -4.46 -4.65
C SER A 19 -15.21 -3.18 -3.96
N GLN A 20 -14.82 -3.25 -2.68
CA GLN A 20 -14.32 -2.08 -1.97
C GLN A 20 -12.95 -1.75 -2.59
N GLN A 21 -12.97 -0.86 -3.57
CA GLN A 21 -11.75 -0.40 -4.24
C GLN A 21 -10.94 0.45 -3.27
N ILE A 22 -9.61 0.39 -3.41
CA ILE A 22 -8.71 1.28 -2.69
C ILE A 22 -9.08 2.73 -3.04
N ALA A 23 -9.55 3.50 -2.05
CA ALA A 23 -9.88 4.91 -2.22
C ALA A 23 -8.63 5.80 -2.20
N ASP A 24 -7.68 5.48 -1.33
CA ASP A 24 -6.40 6.16 -1.22
C ASP A 24 -5.32 5.45 -2.05
N LEU A 25 -5.01 6.01 -3.22
CA LEU A 25 -4.10 5.42 -4.20
C LEU A 25 -2.60 5.60 -3.86
N ASN A 26 -2.27 6.22 -2.72
CA ASN A 26 -0.88 6.34 -2.29
C ASN A 26 -0.21 4.98 -2.13
N CYS A 27 1.04 4.86 -2.62
CA CYS A 27 1.82 3.63 -2.61
C CYS A 27 1.16 2.44 -3.33
N THR A 28 0.34 2.71 -4.35
CA THR A 28 -0.27 1.67 -5.18
C THR A 28 0.29 1.66 -6.59
N GLU A 29 0.18 0.50 -7.24
CA GLU A 29 0.43 0.28 -8.65
C GLU A 29 -0.84 -0.28 -9.30
N THR A 30 -1.10 0.11 -10.55
CA THR A 30 -2.23 -0.42 -11.33
C THR A 30 -1.70 -1.24 -12.49
N ALA A 31 -2.00 -2.52 -12.49
CA ALA A 31 -1.72 -3.43 -13.59
C ALA A 31 -3.00 -4.18 -13.95
N GLN A 32 -3.29 -4.30 -15.25
CA GLN A 32 -4.45 -5.06 -15.75
C GLN A 32 -5.79 -4.63 -15.11
N ASN A 33 -6.00 -3.33 -14.90
CA ASN A 33 -7.17 -2.73 -14.24
C ASN A 33 -7.38 -3.12 -12.76
N VAL A 34 -6.36 -3.68 -12.10
CA VAL A 34 -6.38 -3.94 -10.66
C VAL A 34 -5.34 -3.06 -9.98
N THR A 35 -5.82 -2.19 -9.09
CA THR A 35 -4.96 -1.39 -8.22
C THR A 35 -4.57 -2.21 -7.00
N LYS A 36 -3.28 -2.29 -6.72
CA LYS A 36 -2.72 -3.03 -5.59
C LYS A 36 -1.62 -2.24 -4.91
N TYR A 37 -1.37 -2.52 -3.63
CA TYR A 37 -0.23 -1.91 -2.94
C TYR A 37 1.10 -2.38 -3.53
N ALA A 38 1.96 -1.42 -3.83
CA ALA A 38 3.32 -1.64 -4.27
C ALA A 38 4.18 -2.19 -3.12
N LEU A 39 5.37 -2.71 -3.44
CA LEU A 39 6.34 -3.06 -2.39
C LEU A 39 6.73 -1.84 -1.55
N SER A 40 6.77 -0.65 -2.17
CA SER A 40 7.01 0.62 -1.50
C SER A 40 5.94 1.01 -0.47
N ALA A 41 4.80 0.32 -0.40
CA ALA A 41 3.83 0.53 0.68
C ALA A 41 4.32 -0.01 2.02
N VAL A 42 5.14 -1.08 2.04
CA VAL A 42 5.44 -1.89 3.24
C VAL A 42 6.93 -2.18 3.45
N ASN A 43 7.82 -1.49 2.74
CA ASN A 43 9.28 -1.72 2.72
C ASN A 43 10.08 -0.94 3.80
N CYS A 44 9.37 -0.32 4.73
CA CYS A 44 9.93 0.40 5.87
C CYS A 44 9.48 -0.26 7.18
N GLU A 45 10.07 0.19 8.28
CA GLU A 45 9.60 -0.19 9.62
C GLU A 45 8.64 0.85 10.20
N ASN A 46 7.76 0.38 11.07
CA ASN A 46 6.97 1.26 11.92
C ASN A 46 7.87 2.03 12.89
N LYS A 47 7.39 3.18 13.37
CA LYS A 47 8.07 3.89 14.48
C LYS A 47 7.68 3.29 15.83
N LEU A 48 6.42 2.91 15.97
CA LEU A 48 5.96 2.05 17.05
C LEU A 48 6.27 0.59 16.75
N SER A 49 6.19 -0.29 17.75
CA SER A 49 6.32 -1.73 17.51
C SER A 49 5.17 -2.26 16.65
N ASP A 50 5.36 -3.40 15.99
CA ASP A 50 4.30 -4.01 15.18
C ASP A 50 3.07 -4.36 16.03
N GLU A 51 3.26 -4.73 17.31
CA GLU A 51 2.20 -4.99 18.27
C GLU A 51 1.42 -3.73 18.66
N GLU A 52 2.11 -2.62 18.93
CA GLU A 52 1.48 -1.34 19.22
C GLU A 52 0.68 -0.83 18.02
N CYS A 53 1.23 -0.97 16.82
CA CYS A 53 0.52 -0.62 15.59
C CYS A 53 -0.69 -1.53 15.36
N ALA A 54 -0.64 -2.82 15.71
CA ALA A 54 -1.78 -3.73 15.59
C ALA A 54 -2.94 -3.37 16.53
N VAL A 55 -2.65 -2.80 17.71
CA VAL A 55 -3.67 -2.27 18.63
C VAL A 55 -4.38 -1.06 18.01
N LEU A 56 -3.63 -0.17 17.36
CA LEU A 56 -4.18 1.02 16.73
C LEU A 56 -4.91 0.68 15.42
N TYR A 57 -4.31 -0.15 14.58
CA TYR A 57 -4.71 -0.49 13.22
C TYR A 57 -4.85 -2.01 13.05
N PRO A 58 -6.03 -2.58 13.37
CA PRO A 58 -6.25 -4.03 13.33
C PRO A 58 -6.02 -4.67 11.95
N THR A 59 -6.17 -3.89 10.87
CA THR A 59 -5.97 -4.38 9.51
C THR A 59 -4.70 -3.79 8.90
N ALA A 60 -3.61 -4.56 8.92
CA ALA A 60 -2.37 -4.18 8.27
C ALA A 60 -2.45 -4.31 6.75
N VAL A 61 -1.90 -3.33 6.03
CA VAL A 61 -1.73 -3.40 4.57
C VAL A 61 -0.68 -4.44 4.20
N GLN A 62 -0.93 -5.15 3.09
CA GLN A 62 -0.02 -6.15 2.52
C GLN A 62 0.28 -5.81 1.07
N MET A 63 1.52 -6.06 0.64
CA MET A 63 1.92 -5.89 -0.77
C MET A 63 1.07 -6.75 -1.70
N ASN A 64 0.85 -6.29 -2.93
CA ASN A 64 0.11 -7.03 -3.96
C ASN A 64 -1.33 -7.42 -3.56
N THR A 65 -1.91 -6.71 -2.58
CA THR A 65 -3.32 -6.83 -2.21
C THR A 65 -4.10 -5.58 -2.62
N SER A 66 -5.40 -5.75 -2.77
CA SER A 66 -6.36 -4.71 -3.14
C SER A 66 -7.35 -4.38 -2.02
N ASN A 67 -7.08 -4.85 -0.79
CA ASN A 67 -7.91 -4.59 0.37
C ASN A 67 -7.75 -3.12 0.78
N PRO A 68 -8.82 -2.39 1.10
CA PRO A 68 -8.66 -1.04 1.64
C PRO A 68 -7.83 -1.04 2.94
N ARG A 69 -7.13 0.06 3.20
CA ARG A 69 -6.50 0.32 4.50
C ARG A 69 -7.54 0.26 5.61
N ASP A 70 -7.08 0.04 6.84
CA ASP A 70 -7.92 0.26 8.02
C ASP A 70 -8.51 1.68 7.99
N ALA A 71 -9.78 1.84 8.36
CA ALA A 71 -10.44 3.14 8.38
C ALA A 71 -9.74 4.13 9.34
N LYS A 72 -8.94 3.65 10.30
CA LYS A 72 -8.14 4.52 11.17
C LYS A 72 -6.86 5.03 10.48
N CYS A 73 -6.39 4.38 9.41
CA CYS A 73 -5.27 4.86 8.62
C CYS A 73 -5.67 6.08 7.74
N THR A 74 -6.89 6.10 7.21
CA THR A 74 -7.33 7.08 6.19
C THR A 74 -8.55 7.89 6.56
N GLY A 75 -9.35 7.46 7.53
CA GLY A 75 -10.71 7.94 7.76
C GLY A 75 -11.74 7.16 6.95
N ASN A 76 -12.77 7.86 6.47
CA ASN A 76 -13.81 7.27 5.63
C ASN A 76 -13.28 7.15 4.19
N SER A 77 -13.53 6.02 3.52
CA SER A 77 -13.18 5.81 2.11
C SER A 77 -13.82 6.83 1.15
N THR A 78 -14.86 7.54 1.58
CA THR A 78 -15.52 8.62 0.79
C THR A 78 -14.95 10.01 1.09
N ALA A 79 -14.22 10.18 2.20
CA ALA A 79 -13.61 11.43 2.61
C ALA A 79 -12.35 11.15 3.43
N LEU A 80 -11.20 11.18 2.74
CA LEU A 80 -9.90 10.99 3.37
C LEU A 80 -9.64 12.09 4.40
N ASN A 81 -9.15 11.71 5.56
CA ASN A 81 -8.75 12.62 6.63
C ASN A 81 -7.23 12.76 6.60
N SER A 82 -6.74 13.92 6.16
CA SER A 82 -5.31 14.18 6.04
C SER A 82 -4.55 14.02 7.37
N HIS A 83 -5.16 14.39 8.50
CA HIS A 83 -4.53 14.25 9.80
C HIS A 83 -4.36 12.78 10.23
N LEU A 84 -5.32 11.92 9.90
CA LEU A 84 -5.16 10.47 10.12
C LEU A 84 -4.06 9.90 9.24
N ILE A 85 -4.01 10.32 7.98
CA ILE A 85 -2.96 9.91 7.03
C ILE A 85 -1.58 10.33 7.53
N GLU A 86 -1.41 11.60 7.92
CA GLU A 86 -0.17 12.13 8.47
C GLU A 86 0.25 11.36 9.73
N THR A 87 -0.68 11.10 10.65
CA THR A 87 -0.41 10.33 11.88
C THR A 87 0.02 8.91 11.54
N ALA A 88 -0.65 8.28 10.58
CA ALA A 88 -0.35 6.93 10.11
C ALA A 88 1.04 6.85 9.45
N ILE A 89 1.44 7.85 8.67
CA ILE A 89 2.80 7.98 8.11
C ILE A 89 3.85 8.09 9.22
N GLN A 90 3.57 8.86 10.28
CA GLN A 90 4.55 9.12 11.34
C GLN A 90 4.72 7.96 12.32
N LEU A 91 3.64 7.25 12.66
CA LEU A 91 3.68 6.24 13.72
C LEU A 91 3.82 4.82 13.19
N CYS A 92 3.01 4.49 12.20
CA CYS A 92 2.85 3.11 11.71
C CYS A 92 2.84 3.05 10.18
N PRO A 93 3.84 3.60 9.47
CA PRO A 93 3.82 3.65 8.01
C PRO A 93 3.79 2.27 7.35
N LYS A 94 4.38 1.24 7.95
CA LYS A 94 4.36 -0.13 7.40
C LYS A 94 2.97 -0.76 7.53
N THR A 95 2.38 -0.73 8.72
CA THR A 95 1.02 -1.23 9.00
C THR A 95 -0.03 -0.43 8.20
N CYS A 96 0.17 0.88 8.24
CA CYS A 96 -0.25 1.90 7.30
C CYS A 96 -0.42 1.49 5.86
N GLY A 97 0.66 0.94 5.31
CA GLY A 97 0.99 0.84 3.89
C GLY A 97 1.44 2.17 3.24
N TYR A 98 2.03 3.07 4.04
CA TYR A 98 2.47 4.42 3.69
C TYR A 98 3.99 4.58 3.63
N CYS A 99 4.76 3.49 3.59
CA CYS A 99 6.22 3.60 3.57
C CYS A 99 6.72 4.54 2.47
N CYS A 100 6.14 4.52 1.26
CA CYS A 100 6.51 5.40 0.14
C CYS A 100 6.28 6.90 0.40
N LEU A 101 5.61 7.29 1.48
CA LEU A 101 5.42 8.68 1.88
C LEU A 101 6.35 9.10 3.03
N THR A 102 7.12 8.17 3.56
CA THR A 102 8.13 8.49 4.57
C THR A 102 9.35 9.12 3.89
N PRO A 103 10.06 10.09 4.51
CA PRO A 103 11.18 10.80 3.87
C PRO A 103 12.30 9.88 3.35
N ALA A 104 12.46 8.72 3.98
CA ALA A 104 13.42 7.69 3.63
C ALA A 104 13.06 6.92 2.35
N TYR A 105 11.80 6.90 1.95
CA TYR A 105 11.26 6.07 0.86
C TYR A 105 10.36 6.87 -0.13
N ALA A 106 10.18 8.17 0.10
CA ALA A 106 9.45 9.10 -0.77
C ALA A 106 10.30 9.51 -1.97
N CYS A 107 10.16 8.76 -3.07
CA CYS A 107 10.87 9.02 -4.32
C CYS A 107 10.40 10.26 -5.08
N ASN A 108 9.33 10.97 -4.69
CA ASN A 108 8.84 12.10 -5.49
C ASN A 108 9.37 13.46 -5.02
N ASP A 109 9.85 13.57 -3.78
CA ASP A 109 10.19 14.87 -3.16
C ASP A 109 11.68 15.25 -3.26
N LYS A 110 12.53 14.34 -3.73
CA LYS A 110 13.91 14.69 -4.12
C LYS A 110 13.93 15.00 -5.61
N ALA A 111 14.16 16.26 -5.98
CA ALA A 111 14.51 16.63 -7.34
C ALA A 111 15.67 15.73 -7.82
N GLY A 112 15.41 14.82 -8.77
CA GLY A 112 16.38 13.81 -9.22
C GLY A 112 16.35 12.46 -8.48
N ALA A 113 15.25 12.10 -7.80
CA ALA A 113 15.08 10.79 -7.20
C ALA A 113 15.13 9.65 -8.25
N VAL A 114 16.32 9.10 -8.43
CA VAL A 114 16.54 7.92 -9.27
C VAL A 114 16.10 6.70 -8.47
N CYS A 115 15.07 6.03 -8.94
CA CYS A 115 14.79 4.65 -8.53
C CYS A 115 15.73 3.73 -9.31
N GLY A 116 16.93 3.53 -8.75
CA GLY A 116 18.08 2.97 -9.43
C GLY A 116 17.85 1.60 -10.08
N THR A 117 18.39 1.47 -11.29
CA THR A 117 18.41 0.25 -12.10
C THR A 117 19.81 -0.04 -12.64
N ASP A 118 20.86 0.19 -11.84
CA ASP A 118 22.24 -0.12 -12.23
C ASP A 118 22.32 -1.57 -12.74
N SER A 119 23.03 -1.78 -13.84
CA SER A 119 23.14 -3.09 -14.47
C SER A 119 23.75 -4.15 -13.55
N ARG A 120 24.45 -3.73 -12.49
CA ARG A 120 25.08 -4.61 -11.49
C ARG A 120 24.16 -4.98 -10.33
N CYS A 121 22.93 -4.46 -10.28
CA CYS A 121 22.01 -4.72 -9.18
C CYS A 121 21.77 -6.20 -8.93
N GLU A 122 21.69 -7.02 -9.99
CA GLU A 122 21.55 -8.47 -9.83
C GLU A 122 22.69 -9.09 -8.98
N ILE A 123 23.92 -8.63 -9.19
CA ILE A 123 25.10 -9.10 -8.45
C ILE A 123 25.11 -8.52 -7.03
N TRP A 124 24.82 -7.23 -6.89
CA TRP A 124 24.88 -6.53 -5.61
C TRP A 124 23.79 -7.00 -4.65
N VAL A 125 22.55 -7.16 -5.12
CA VAL A 125 21.43 -7.69 -4.34
C VAL A 125 21.77 -9.08 -3.82
N ARG A 126 22.31 -9.97 -4.67
CA ARG A 126 22.74 -11.32 -4.28
C ARG A 126 23.83 -11.32 -3.20
N LYS A 127 24.66 -10.29 -3.17
CA LYS A 127 25.70 -10.07 -2.15
C LYS A 127 25.21 -9.29 -0.92
N GLY A 128 23.91 -9.04 -0.81
CA GLY A 128 23.31 -8.41 0.37
C GLY A 128 23.28 -6.88 0.35
N PHE A 129 23.46 -6.24 -0.81
CA PHE A 129 23.48 -4.78 -0.94
C PHE A 129 22.26 -4.10 -0.29
N CYS A 130 21.05 -4.61 -0.52
CA CYS A 130 19.83 -4.03 0.03
C CYS A 130 19.78 -4.07 1.57
N LYS A 131 20.39 -5.09 2.19
CA LYS A 131 20.40 -5.30 3.64
C LYS A 131 21.68 -4.80 4.31
N SER A 132 22.63 -4.25 3.56
CA SER A 132 23.93 -3.84 4.09
C SER A 132 23.83 -2.55 4.90
N ASP A 133 24.33 -2.54 6.13
CA ASP A 133 24.38 -1.32 6.96
C ASP A 133 25.51 -0.36 6.54
N TYR A 134 26.40 -0.81 5.64
CA TYR A 134 27.49 0.01 5.11
C TYR A 134 26.98 1.08 4.13
N TYR A 135 25.98 0.75 3.31
CA TYR A 135 25.43 1.66 2.33
C TYR A 135 24.22 2.40 2.91
N SER A 136 24.18 3.72 2.73
CA SER A 136 22.99 4.49 3.10
C SER A 136 21.78 4.04 2.30
N LEU A 137 20.58 4.20 2.87
CA LEU A 137 19.33 3.91 2.17
C LEU A 137 19.24 4.69 0.84
N GLU A 138 19.68 5.96 0.84
CA GLU A 138 19.75 6.79 -0.36
C GLU A 138 20.66 6.18 -1.43
N TYR A 139 21.84 5.66 -1.05
CA TYR A 139 22.74 4.99 -1.99
C TYR A 139 22.12 3.71 -2.56
N LYS A 140 21.42 2.94 -1.72
CA LYS A 140 20.70 1.74 -2.17
C LYS A 140 19.59 2.09 -3.15
N MET A 141 18.82 3.14 -2.86
CA MET A 141 17.77 3.66 -3.72
C MET A 141 18.31 4.18 -5.05
N GLN A 142 19.37 4.99 -5.01
CA GLN A 142 19.96 5.63 -6.18
C GLN A 142 20.45 4.61 -7.23
N TYR A 143 21.07 3.52 -6.78
CA TYR A 143 21.67 2.55 -7.69
C TYR A 143 20.78 1.34 -7.95
N CYS A 144 20.11 0.79 -6.93
CA CYS A 144 19.33 -0.43 -7.04
C CYS A 144 17.97 -0.34 -6.38
N GLY A 145 17.35 0.84 -6.33
CA GLY A 145 16.08 1.06 -5.66
C GLY A 145 15.01 0.06 -6.08
N ARG A 146 14.83 -0.17 -7.38
CA ARG A 146 13.85 -1.17 -7.89
C ARG A 146 14.19 -2.59 -7.45
N ALA A 147 15.46 -2.97 -7.61
CA ALA A 147 15.91 -4.32 -7.28
C ALA A 147 15.91 -4.58 -5.76
N CYS A 148 16.01 -3.53 -4.95
CA CYS A 148 15.89 -3.56 -3.50
C CYS A 148 14.46 -3.31 -3.00
N GLY A 149 13.51 -3.02 -3.89
CA GLY A 149 12.13 -2.73 -3.52
C GLY A 149 11.97 -1.47 -2.68
N LEU A 150 12.90 -0.52 -2.78
CA LEU A 150 12.89 0.75 -2.05
C LEU A 150 12.01 1.80 -2.75
N CYS A 151 11.63 1.47 -3.98
CA CYS A 151 10.76 2.09 -4.94
C CYS A 151 10.47 1.01 -6.01
#